data_AF-X1DI64-F1
#
_entry.id   AF-X1DI64-F1
#
_cell.length_a   1.000
_cell.length_b   1.000
_cell.length_c   1.000
_cell.angle_alpha   90.00
_cell.angle_beta   90.00
_cell.angle_gamma   90.00
#
_symmetry.space_group_name_H-M   'P 1'
#
loop_
_entity.id
_entity.type
_entity.pdbx_description
1 polymer ?
#
loop_
_entity_poly.entity_id
_entity_poly.type
_entity_poly.pdbx_seq_one_letter_code
_entity_poly.pdbx_strand_id
1 'polypeptide(L)'
;MQDNVDATIIAAQKDEVDGKVLNIGTGKPTTIIDLAEEIIDTIGADRDVQPIFLPRREYDIAHRFSDTSLMLKLLGYRPKYGLREGLKRTIEWYKLRYNK
;
A
#
# COMPACT_ATOMS: atom_id res chain seq x y z
N MET A 1 -3.89 -4.33 -2.98
CA MET A 1 -3.41 -5.63 -3.50
C MET A 1 -3.59 -5.77 -5.01
N GLN A 2 -4.70 -5.30 -5.60
CA GLN A 2 -4.95 -5.40 -7.05
C GLN A 2 -3.82 -4.84 -7.92
N ASP A 3 -3.24 -3.68 -7.58
CA ASP A 3 -2.14 -3.10 -8.37
C ASP A 3 -0.91 -4.02 -8.45
N ASN A 4 -0.62 -4.79 -7.39
CA ASN A 4 0.46 -5.78 -7.42
C ASN A 4 0.15 -6.90 -8.42
N VAL A 5 -1.07 -7.41 -8.41
CA VAL A 5 -1.48 -8.50 -9.31
C VAL A 5 -1.43 -8.03 -10.77
N ASP A 6 -2.02 -6.87 -11.08
CA ASP A 6 -2.01 -6.29 -12.42
C ASP A 6 -0.57 -6.10 -12.92
N ALA A 7 0.31 -5.50 -12.11
CA ALA A 7 1.70 -5.28 -12.47
C ALA A 7 2.47 -6.60 -12.69
N THR A 8 2.25 -7.61 -11.84
CA THR A 8 2.87 -8.93 -12.00
C THR A 8 2.40 -9.63 -13.27
N ILE A 9 1.11 -9.54 -13.63
CA ILE A 9 0.60 -10.13 -14.87
C ILE A 9 1.21 -9.45 -16.09
N ILE A 10 1.33 -8.11 -16.08
CA ILE A 10 1.97 -7.36 -17.17
C ILE A 10 3.45 -7.73 -17.27
N ALA A 11 4.14 -7.85 -16.14
CA ALA A 11 5.55 -8.27 -16.09
C ALA A 11 5.74 -9.66 -16.70
N ALA A 12 4.86 -10.62 -16.41
CA ALA A 12 4.92 -11.97 -16.95
C ALA A 12 4.74 -12.05 -18.49
N GLN A 13 4.36 -10.96 -19.14
CA GLN A 13 4.12 -10.86 -20.59
C GLN A 13 5.22 -10.08 -21.32
N LYS A 14 6.31 -9.71 -20.64
CA LYS A 14 7.37 -8.85 -21.20
C LYS A 14 8.76 -9.43 -20.97
N ASP A 15 9.40 -9.89 -22.04
CA ASP A 15 10.77 -10.40 -21.99
C ASP A 15 11.77 -9.32 -21.49
N GLU A 16 11.46 -8.03 -21.69
CA GLU A 16 12.31 -6.92 -21.26
C GLU A 16 12.44 -6.81 -19.73
N VAL A 17 11.63 -7.53 -18.95
CA VAL A 17 11.76 -7.58 -17.48
C VAL A 17 12.52 -8.79 -16.95
N ASP A 18 12.95 -9.71 -17.81
CA ASP A 18 13.66 -10.91 -17.40
C ASP A 18 14.96 -10.58 -16.64
N GLY A 19 15.14 -11.26 -15.50
CA GLY A 19 16.27 -11.04 -14.59
C GLY A 19 16.27 -9.69 -13.86
N LYS A 20 15.20 -8.89 -13.95
CA LYS A 20 15.10 -7.59 -13.28
C LYS A 20 14.29 -7.66 -12.00
N VAL A 21 14.66 -6.81 -11.04
CA VAL A 21 13.90 -6.58 -9.82
C VAL A 21 13.16 -5.26 -9.96
N LEU A 22 11.83 -5.29 -9.78
CA LEU A 22 10.98 -4.11 -9.89
C LEU A 22 10.26 -3.89 -8.55
N ASN A 23 10.28 -2.64 -8.07
CA ASN A 23 9.41 -2.26 -6.97
C ASN A 23 8.01 -1.97 -7.51
N ILE A 24 7.00 -2.54 -6.86
CA ILE A 24 5.59 -2.21 -7.12
C ILE A 24 5.06 -1.41 -5.93
N GLY A 25 4.48 -0.26 -6.22
CA GLY A 25 3.96 0.66 -5.21
C GLY A 25 3.52 1.96 -5.85
N THR A 26 3.02 2.90 -5.04
CA THR A 26 2.50 4.21 -5.50
C THR A 26 3.58 5.24 -5.76
N GLY A 27 4.80 5.02 -5.26
CA GLY A 27 5.87 6.03 -5.24
C GLY A 27 5.59 7.21 -4.30
N LYS A 28 4.46 7.19 -3.59
CA LYS A 28 4.06 8.25 -2.65
C LYS A 28 4.37 7.78 -1.24
N PRO A 29 5.23 8.49 -0.48
CA PRO A 29 5.45 8.18 0.92
C PRO A 29 4.17 8.45 1.73
N THR A 30 4.00 7.68 2.80
CA THR A 30 2.92 7.85 3.77
C THR A 30 3.53 7.62 5.14
N THR A 31 3.31 8.54 6.09
CA THR A 31 3.83 8.35 7.45
C THR A 31 2.96 7.37 8.23
N ILE A 32 3.50 6.82 9.32
CA ILE A 32 2.73 5.92 10.19
C ILE A 32 1.54 6.65 10.82
N ILE A 33 1.70 7.93 11.16
CA ILE A 33 0.62 8.74 11.75
C ILE A 33 -0.48 9.02 10.73
N ASP A 34 -0.14 9.43 9.50
CA ASP A 34 -1.14 9.65 8.43
C ASP A 34 -1.92 8.36 8.13
N LEU A 35 -1.23 7.22 8.12
CA LEU A 35 -1.86 5.92 7.90
C LEU A 35 -2.84 5.57 9.03
N ALA A 36 -2.44 5.80 10.29
CA ALA A 36 -3.30 5.51 11.44
C ALA A 36 -4.55 6.40 11.44
N GLU A 37 -4.38 7.70 11.18
CA GLU A 37 -5.48 8.66 11.06
C GLU A 37 -6.44 8.30 9.92
N GLU A 38 -5.92 7.96 8.74
CA GLU A 38 -6.74 7.56 7.59
C GLU A 38 -7.52 6.26 7.88
N ILE A 39 -6.94 5.32 8.64
CA ILE A 39 -7.65 4.11 9.08
C ILE A 39 -8.81 4.49 10.02
N ILE A 40 -8.56 5.31 11.05
CA ILE A 40 -9.57 5.75 12.03
C ILE A 40 -10.74 6.45 11.33
N ASP A 41 -10.43 7.37 10.40
CA ASP A 41 -11.44 8.05 9.59
C ASP A 41 -12.22 7.08 8.70
N THR A 42 -11.53 6.15 8.03
CA THR A 42 -12.17 5.21 7.09
C THR A 42 -13.08 4.19 7.79
N ILE A 43 -12.75 3.74 8.99
CA ILE A 43 -13.62 2.81 9.74
C ILE A 43 -14.82 3.52 10.37
N GLY A 44 -14.82 4.86 10.43
CA GLY A 44 -15.85 5.66 11.07
C GLY A 44 -15.88 5.46 12.58
N ALA A 45 -14.71 5.29 13.22
CA ALA A 45 -14.63 5.13 14.66
C ALA A 45 -14.99 6.42 15.40
N ASP A 46 -15.37 6.28 16.68
CA ASP A 46 -15.60 7.43 17.55
C ASP A 46 -14.38 8.35 17.59
N ARG A 47 -14.62 9.66 17.73
CA ARG A 47 -13.58 10.69 17.74
C ARG A 47 -12.53 10.51 18.85
N ASP A 48 -12.86 9.72 19.85
CA ASP A 48 -11.99 9.43 21.00
C ASP A 48 -10.95 8.33 20.69
N VAL A 49 -11.07 7.62 19.56
CA VAL A 49 -10.05 6.67 19.12
C VAL A 49 -8.84 7.42 18.58
N GLN A 50 -7.70 7.26 19.25
CA GLN A 50 -6.45 7.96 18.92
C GLN A 50 -5.26 6.99 18.84
N PRO A 51 -4.26 7.25 17.96
CA PRO A 51 -3.04 6.45 17.92
C PRO A 51 -2.28 6.50 19.26
N ILE A 52 -1.85 5.35 19.77
CA ILE A 52 -1.00 5.25 20.96
C ILE A 52 0.45 5.10 20.51
N PHE A 53 1.32 6.00 20.97
CA PHE A 53 2.75 5.98 20.64
C PHE A 53 3.51 5.08 21.62
N LEU A 54 4.19 4.09 21.07
CA LEU A 54 5.06 3.19 21.81
C LEU A 54 6.53 3.44 21.45
N PRO A 55 7.49 3.02 22.29
CA PRO A 55 8.91 3.09 21.95
C PRO A 55 9.21 2.40 20.61
N ARG A 56 10.13 3.00 19.84
CA ARG A 56 10.61 2.44 18.57
C ARG A 56 11.22 1.06 18.79
N ARG A 57 10.95 0.13 17.87
CA ARG A 57 11.54 -1.22 17.92
C ARG A 57 12.98 -1.18 17.40
N GLU A 58 13.83 -2.06 17.93
CA GLU A 58 15.28 -2.10 17.72
C GLU A 58 15.71 -2.11 16.24
N TYR A 59 14.84 -2.56 15.32
CA TYR A 59 15.13 -2.67 13.89
C TYR A 59 14.13 -1.94 12.99
N ASP A 60 13.37 -0.98 13.52
CA ASP A 60 12.45 -0.19 12.70
C ASP A 60 13.24 0.69 11.72
N ILE A 61 12.83 0.69 10.45
CA ILE A 61 13.38 1.58 9.42
C ILE A 61 12.53 2.85 9.39
N ALA A 62 13.17 4.01 9.55
CA ALA A 62 12.46 5.29 9.65
C ALA A 62 11.75 5.70 8.35
N HIS A 63 12.39 5.48 7.19
CA HIS A 63 11.84 5.86 5.89
C HIS A 63 12.01 4.72 4.90
N ARG A 64 10.90 4.21 4.37
CA ARG A 64 10.88 3.21 3.31
C ARG A 64 9.70 3.48 2.39
N PHE A 65 9.99 3.81 1.13
CA PHE A 65 9.00 3.95 0.07
C PHE A 65 9.60 3.41 -1.23
N SER A 66 8.73 3.04 -2.18
CA SER A 66 9.13 2.38 -3.42
C SER A 66 9.52 3.40 -4.48
N ASP A 67 10.74 3.32 -5.02
CA ASP A 67 11.03 3.95 -6.31
C ASP A 67 10.38 3.12 -7.43
N THR A 68 9.39 3.70 -8.09
CA THR A 68 8.55 3.05 -9.11
C THR A 68 8.99 3.38 -10.54
N SER A 69 10.13 4.06 -10.71
CA SER A 69 10.60 4.53 -12.03
C SER A 69 10.80 3.37 -13.00
N LEU A 70 11.35 2.25 -12.54
CA LEU A 70 11.59 1.08 -13.37
C LEU A 70 10.29 0.36 -13.78
N MET A 71 9.33 0.25 -12.86
CA MET A 71 7.99 -0.28 -13.14
C MET A 71 7.29 0.55 -14.20
N LEU A 72 7.29 1.88 -14.06
CA LEU A 72 6.70 2.77 -15.05
C LEU A 72 7.39 2.64 -16.42
N LYS A 73 8.73 2.60 -16.44
CA LYS A 73 9.51 2.53 -17.69
C LYS A 73 9.29 1.21 -18.43
N LEU A 74 9.34 0.07 -17.74
CA LEU A 74 9.33 -1.25 -18.37
C LEU A 74 7.92 -1.80 -18.56
N LEU A 75 7.04 -1.61 -17.57
CA LEU A 75 5.68 -2.13 -17.62
C LEU A 75 4.70 -1.13 -18.23
N GLY A 76 5.01 0.17 -18.22
CA GLY A 76 4.04 1.22 -18.53
C GLY A 76 2.92 1.32 -17.49
N TYR A 77 3.06 0.62 -16.36
CA TYR A 77 2.01 0.51 -15.36
C TYR A 77 2.06 1.69 -14.38
N ARG A 78 0.88 2.21 -14.05
CA ARG A 78 0.68 3.18 -12.97
C ARG A 78 -0.38 2.62 -12.01
N PRO A 79 -0.11 2.60 -10.69
CA PRO A 79 -1.08 2.16 -9.70
C PRO A 79 -2.37 2.96 -9.82
N LYS A 80 -3.49 2.25 -9.76
CA LYS A 80 -4.84 2.82 -9.95
C LYS A 80 -5.47 3.18 -8.62
N TYR A 81 -5.02 2.57 -7.51
CA TYR A 81 -5.63 2.76 -6.20
C TYR A 81 -4.74 3.62 -5.29
N GLY A 82 -5.32 4.72 -4.79
CA GLY A 82 -4.72 5.50 -3.71
C GLY A 82 -4.88 4.84 -2.34
N LEU A 83 -4.24 5.42 -1.31
CA LEU A 83 -4.28 4.88 0.05
C LEU A 83 -5.71 4.70 0.57
N ARG A 84 -6.52 5.76 0.56
CA ARG A 84 -7.90 5.75 1.05
C ARG A 84 -8.77 4.68 0.39
N GLU A 85 -8.69 4.57 -0.93
CA GLU A 85 -9.44 3.56 -1.68
C GLU A 85 -8.96 2.14 -1.36
N GLY A 86 -7.64 1.93 -1.26
CA GLY A 86 -7.07 0.66 -0.83
C GLY A 86 -7.52 0.26 0.58
N LEU A 87 -7.57 1.22 1.51
CA LEU A 87 -8.02 1.02 2.89
C LEU A 87 -9.51 0.66 2.94
N LYS A 88 -10.38 1.40 2.24
CA LYS A 88 -11.81 1.10 2.16
C LYS A 88 -12.07 -0.35 1.76
N ARG A 89 -11.46 -0.79 0.65
CA ARG A 89 -11.61 -2.16 0.14
C ARG A 89 -11.06 -3.21 1.11
N THR A 90 -9.95 -2.90 1.80
CA THR A 90 -9.35 -3.79 2.80
C THR A 90 -10.23 -3.94 4.03
N ILE A 91 -10.78 -2.83 4.53
CA ILE A 91 -11.71 -2.79 5.67
C ILE A 91 -13.01 -3.52 5.33
N GLU A 92 -13.56 -3.30 4.13
CA GLU A 92 -14.76 -4.01 3.66
C GLU A 92 -14.53 -5.52 3.61
N TRP A 93 -13.42 -5.97 3.00
CA TRP A 93 -13.05 -7.38 2.99
C TRP A 93 -12.90 -7.94 4.42
N TYR A 94 -12.30 -7.18 5.33
CA TYR A 94 -12.14 -7.59 6.72
C TYR A 94 -13.50 -7.74 7.42
N LYS A 95 -14.41 -6.78 7.26
CA LYS A 95 -15.79 -6.84 7.78
C LYS A 95 -16.52 -8.07 7.25
N LEU A 96 -16.48 -8.33 5.95
CA LEU A 96 -17.15 -9.50 5.35
C LEU A 96 -16.59 -10.84 5.87
N ARG A 97 -15.30 -10.90 6.21
CA ARG A 97 -14.66 -12.13 6.65
C ARG A 97 -14.78 -12.40 8.15
N TYR A 98 -14.88 -11.35 8.96
CA TYR A 98 -14.80 -11.46 10.43
C TYR A 98 -15.99 -10.88 11.18
N ASN A 99 -16.95 -10.20 10.53
CA ASN A 99 -18.25 -9.97 11.14
C ASN A 99 -18.99 -11.31 11.24
N LYS A 100 -19.09 -11.82 12.47
CA LYS A 100 -20.21 -12.65 12.86
C LYS A 100 -21.46 -11.79 13.03
#